data_AF-A0A2G2D1F1-F1
#
_entry.id   AF-A0A2G2D1F1-F1
#
_cell.length_a   1.000
_cell.length_b   1.000
_cell.length_c   1.000
_cell.angle_alpha   90.00
_cell.angle_beta   90.00
_cell.angle_gamma   90.00
#
_symmetry.space_group_name_H-M   'P 1'
#
loop_
_entity.id
_entity.type
_entity.pdbx_description
1 polymer ?
#
loop_
_entity_poly.entity_id
_entity_poly.type
_entity_poly.pdbx_seq_one_letter_code
_entity_poly.pdbx_strand_id
1 'polypeptide(L)'
;MISSMMQTAVSGMQSEQIRLTEAAGNIARAGTASETDAEISLANELLALKQAEIGFKANALVFETGADLWDVLMSITRDDSD
;
A
#
# COMPACT_ATOMS: atom_id res chain seq x y z
N MET A 1 -9.58 -14.00 13.50
CA MET A 1 -10.22 -13.29 12.36
C MET A 1 -9.64 -11.88 12.17
N ILE A 2 -9.56 -11.02 13.20
CA ILE A 2 -8.92 -9.70 13.06
C ILE A 2 -7.41 -9.81 12.79
N SER A 3 -6.69 -10.65 13.55
CA SER A 3 -5.26 -10.89 13.32
C SER A 3 -4.93 -11.43 11.92
N SER A 4 -5.79 -12.30 11.35
CA SER A 4 -5.60 -12.79 9.98
C SER A 4 -5.85 -11.71 8.92
N MET A 5 -6.82 -10.81 9.15
CA MET A 5 -7.05 -9.66 8.26
C MET A 5 -5.89 -8.66 8.32
N MET A 6 -5.35 -8.40 9.52
CA MET A 6 -4.15 -7.56 9.70
C MET A 6 -2.93 -8.18 9.03
N GLN A 7 -2.74 -9.50 9.15
CA GLN A 7 -1.68 -10.22 8.47
C GLN A 7 -1.82 -10.12 6.94
N THR A 8 -3.04 -10.29 6.42
CA THR A 8 -3.33 -10.13 4.99
C THR A 8 -3.07 -8.70 4.52
N ALA A 9 -3.53 -7.69 5.26
CA ALA A 9 -3.31 -6.28 4.94
C ALA A 9 -1.81 -5.93 4.93
N VAL A 10 -1.04 -6.44 5.91
CA VAL A 10 0.42 -6.28 5.96
C VAL A 10 1.10 -6.97 4.77
N SER A 11 0.68 -8.19 4.42
CA SER A 11 1.23 -8.89 3.26
C SER A 11 0.88 -8.18 1.93
N GLY A 12 -0.33 -7.61 1.82
CA GLY A 12 -0.75 -6.78 0.70
C GLY A 12 0.09 -5.51 0.59
N MET A 13 0.32 -4.81 1.70
CA MET A 13 1.22 -3.64 1.74
C MET A 13 2.65 -3.98 1.34
N GLN A 14 3.16 -5.15 1.74
CA GLN A 14 4.49 -5.61 1.31
C GLN A 14 4.55 -5.89 -0.19
N SER A 15 3.53 -6.53 -0.75
CA SER A 15 3.43 -6.77 -2.19
C SER A 15 3.38 -5.45 -2.98
N GLU A 16 2.65 -4.45 -2.49
CA GLU A 16 2.59 -3.14 -3.15
C GLU A 16 3.89 -2.35 -3.00
N GLN A 17 4.62 -2.50 -1.89
CA GLN A 17 5.96 -1.92 -1.73
C GLN A 17 6.96 -2.47 -2.75
N ILE A 18 6.90 -3.78 -3.06
CA ILE A 18 7.74 -4.39 -4.10
C ILE A 18 7.46 -3.73 -5.44
N ARG A 19 6.18 -3.63 -5.83
CA ARG A 19 5.77 -2.98 -7.08
C ARG A 19 6.19 -1.51 -7.15
N LEU A 20 6.12 -0.80 -6.03
CA LEU A 20 6.53 0.60 -5.92
C LEU A 20 8.05 0.75 -6.12
N THR A 21 8.83 -0.17 -5.55
CA THR A 21 10.30 -0.21 -5.70
C THR A 21 10.71 -0.55 -7.13
N GLU A 22 10.04 -1.50 -7.76
CA GLU A 22 10.26 -1.86 -9.17
C GLU A 22 9.95 -0.67 -10.09
N ALA A 23 8.79 -0.03 -9.89
CA ALA A 23 8.39 1.12 -10.68
C ALA A 23 9.36 2.31 -10.53
N ALA A 24 9.78 2.61 -9.30
CA ALA A 24 10.79 3.63 -9.04
C ALA A 24 12.14 3.31 -9.71
N GLY A 25 12.56 2.04 -9.71
CA GLY A 25 13.77 1.59 -10.40
C GLY A 25 13.71 1.78 -11.91
N ASN A 26 12.54 1.50 -12.50
CA ASN A 26 12.31 1.71 -13.93
C ASN A 26 12.25 3.21 -14.30
N ILE A 27 11.63 4.06 -13.47
CA ILE A 27 11.64 5.53 -13.62
C ILE A 27 13.07 6.05 -13.62
N ALA A 28 13.90 5.62 -12.67
CA ALA A 28 15.29 6.04 -12.58
C ALA A 28 16.09 5.64 -13.84
N ARG A 29 15.75 4.52 -14.48
CA ARG A 29 16.35 4.08 -15.75
C ARG A 29 15.78 4.81 -16.97
N ALA A 30 14.52 5.24 -16.95
CA ALA A 30 13.87 5.92 -18.07
C ALA A 30 14.60 7.21 -18.47
N GLY A 31 15.23 7.91 -17.52
CA GLY A 31 16.09 9.08 -17.79
C GLY A 31 17.37 8.79 -18.58
N THR A 32 17.65 7.52 -18.90
CA THR A 32 18.80 7.11 -19.74
C THR A 32 18.40 6.71 -21.17
N ALA A 33 17.11 6.71 -21.50
CA ALA A 33 16.58 6.34 -22.82
C ALA A 33 16.50 7.55 -23.78
N SER A 34 16.32 7.29 -25.09
CA SER A 34 16.11 8.33 -26.11
C SER A 34 14.80 9.10 -25.82
N GLU A 35 14.78 10.42 -26.03
CA GLU A 35 13.76 11.32 -25.45
C GLU A 35 12.31 10.92 -25.72
N THR A 36 11.98 10.47 -26.95
CA THR A 36 10.59 10.14 -27.31
C THR A 36 10.11 8.83 -26.67
N ASP A 37 10.96 7.81 -26.62
CA ASP A 37 10.62 6.53 -25.97
C ASP A 37 10.66 6.67 -24.43
N ALA A 38 11.53 7.55 -23.92
CA ALA A 38 11.64 7.85 -22.50
C ALA A 38 10.38 8.50 -21.92
N GLU A 39 9.73 9.42 -22.65
CA GLU A 39 8.55 10.14 -22.14
C GLU A 39 7.32 9.23 -22.01
N ILE A 40 7.05 8.38 -23.00
CA ILE A 40 5.95 7.39 -22.95
C ILE A 40 6.25 6.33 -21.89
N SER A 41 7.50 5.86 -21.78
CA SER A 41 7.90 4.90 -20.76
C SER A 41 7.77 5.48 -19.35
N LEU A 42 8.16 6.74 -19.15
CA LEU A 42 8.08 7.42 -17.86
C LEU A 42 6.63 7.65 -17.43
N ALA A 43 5.76 8.08 -18.36
CA ALA A 43 4.35 8.27 -18.07
C ALA A 43 3.67 6.95 -17.64
N ASN A 44 3.97 5.85 -18.34
CA ASN A 44 3.48 4.53 -17.98
C ASN A 44 4.00 4.05 -16.62
N GLU A 45 5.27 4.32 -16.32
CA GLU A 45 5.86 3.89 -15.05
C GLU A 45 5.37 4.73 -13.86
N LEU A 46 5.17 6.04 -14.04
CA LEU A 46 4.51 6.89 -13.05
C LEU A 46 3.06 6.44 -12.80
N LEU A 47 2.37 5.99 -13.83
CA LEU A 47 1.03 5.42 -13.69
C LEU A 47 1.07 4.10 -12.90
N ALA A 48 2.03 3.22 -13.17
CA ALA A 48 2.25 1.99 -12.42
C ALA A 48 2.56 2.27 -10.94
N LEU A 49 3.44 3.25 -10.68
CA LEU A 49 3.76 3.75 -9.34
C LEU A 49 2.50 4.25 -8.60
N LYS A 50 1.68 5.07 -9.26
CA LYS A 50 0.41 5.56 -8.70
C LYS A 50 -0.57 4.44 -8.40
N GLN A 51 -0.66 3.43 -9.25
CA GLN A 51 -1.55 2.29 -9.04
C GLN A 51 -1.10 1.46 -7.82
N ALA A 52 0.22 1.26 -7.66
CA ALA A 52 0.79 0.61 -6.48
C ALA A 52 0.56 1.44 -5.20
N GLU A 53 0.69 2.76 -5.27
CA GLU A 53 0.36 3.67 -4.16
C GLU A 53 -1.10 3.55 -3.72
N ILE A 54 -2.04 3.47 -4.67
CA ILE A 54 -3.48 3.28 -4.38
C ILE A 54 -3.71 1.94 -3.68
N GLY A 55 -3.09 0.86 -4.17
CA GLY A 55 -3.17 -0.47 -3.54
C GLY A 55 -2.59 -0.47 -2.12
N PHE A 56 -1.44 0.18 -1.92
CA PHE A 56 -0.83 0.34 -0.61
C PHE A 56 -1.75 1.11 0.36
N LYS A 57 -2.31 2.24 -0.07
CA LYS A 57 -3.24 3.05 0.72
C LYS A 57 -4.53 2.28 1.07
N ALA A 58 -5.07 1.51 0.13
CA ALA A 58 -6.23 0.67 0.38
C ALA A 58 -5.95 -0.39 1.46
N ASN A 59 -4.79 -1.04 1.40
CA ASN A 59 -4.38 -2.00 2.43
C ASN A 59 -4.09 -1.34 3.78
N ALA A 60 -3.50 -0.13 3.79
CA ALA A 60 -3.27 0.65 5.01
C ALA A 60 -4.58 1.07 5.68
N LEU A 61 -5.59 1.48 4.91
CA LEU A 61 -6.91 1.85 5.44
C LEU A 61 -7.62 0.66 6.11
N VAL A 62 -7.48 -0.55 5.55
CA VAL A 62 -8.00 -1.79 6.18
C VAL A 62 -7.30 -2.07 7.51
N PHE A 63 -5.99 -1.80 7.60
CA PHE A 63 -5.25 -1.94 8.85
C PHE A 63 -5.70 -0.92 9.91
N GLU A 64 -5.84 0.35 9.51
CA GLU A 64 -6.34 1.43 10.39
C GLU A 64 -7.75 1.12 10.90
N THR A 65 -8.67 0.74 10.00
CA THR A 65 -10.02 0.32 10.40
C THR A 65 -9.99 -0.88 11.35
N GLY A 66 -9.06 -1.83 11.15
CA GLY A 66 -8.86 -2.95 12.05
C GLY A 66 -8.37 -2.53 13.44
N ALA A 67 -7.51 -1.51 13.51
CA ALA A 67 -7.03 -0.92 14.77
C ALA A 67 -8.14 -0.15 15.49
N ASP A 68 -8.95 0.62 14.75
CA ASP A 68 -10.11 1.33 15.31
C ASP A 68 -11.14 0.35 15.89
N LEU A 69 -11.42 -0.74 15.16
CA LEU A 69 -12.30 -1.80 15.65
C LEU A 69 -11.73 -2.48 16.90
N TRP A 70 -10.41 -2.67 16.96
CA TRP A 70 -9.76 -3.20 18.16
C TRP A 70 -9.92 -2.25 19.36
N ASP A 71 -9.81 -0.95 19.16
CA ASP A 71 -10.02 0.05 20.22
C ASP A 71 -11.46 0.02 20.75
N VAL A 72 -12.46 -0.09 19.85
CA VAL A 72 -13.87 -0.28 20.23
C VAL A 72 -14.08 -1.58 21.02
N LEU A 73 -13.44 -2.69 20.63
CA LEU A 73 -13.56 -3.94 21.40
C LEU A 73 -12.96 -3.82 22.79
N MET A 74 -11.85 -3.10 22.92
CA MET A 74 -11.18 -2.89 24.20
C MET A 74 -12.00 -1.96 25.11
N SER A 75 -12.68 -0.95 24.56
CA SER A 75 -13.54 -0.06 25.33
C SER A 75 -14.76 -0.80 25.92
N ILE A 76 -15.41 -1.68 25.14
CA ILE A 76 -16.52 -2.51 25.62
C ILE A 76 -16.06 -3.48 26.72
N THR A 77 -14.92 -4.16 26.52
CA THR A 77 -14.37 -5.10 27.51
C THR A 77 -14.02 -4.39 28.83
N ARG A 78 -13.64 -3.11 28.76
CA ARG A 78 -13.26 -2.31 29.92
C ARG A 78 -14.46 -1.74 30.68
N ASP A 79 -15.54 -1.40 29.96
CA ASP A 79 -16.81 -0.93 30.53
C ASP A 79 -17.54 -2.04 31.32
N ASP A 80 -17.45 -3.30 30.85
CA ASP A 80 -17.99 -4.48 31.57
C ASP A 80 -17.22 -4.83 32.86
N SER A 81 -16.08 -4.19 33.13
CA SER A 81 -15.19 -4.50 34.26
C SER A 81 -15.34 -3.56 35.47
N ASP A 82 -16.13 -2.49 35.36
CA ASP A 82 -16.51 -1.54 36.44
C ASP A 82 -17.94 -1.78 36.91
#